data_AF-A0A699Z7T8-F1
#
_entry.id   AF-A0A699Z7T8-F1
#
_cell.length_a   1.000
_cell.length_b   1.000
_cell.length_c   1.000
_cell.angle_alpha   90.00
_cell.angle_beta   90.00
_cell.angle_gamma   90.00
#
_symmetry.space_group_name_H-M   'P 1'
#
loop_
_entity.id
_entity.type
_entity.pdbx_description
1 polymer ?
#
loop_
_entity_poly.entity_id
_entity_poly.type
_entity_poly.pdbx_seq_one_letter_code
_entity_poly.pdbx_strand_id
1 'polypeptide(L)'
;MPTDWSVVTWMQRWRQQSTLWRAPSSGQEHFYLETNNCCVIPLENDEFTIYSSTQAPAKHQKYVAHVLGVPAHKVVSKTKRLGGGFGGKETRSIFLHCAVAVPAHALRRPVKLSLDRDEDMQMTGQRHAFMCRYKVGHTSEGRITALDYKLYNNAGNSWDLSAAIMDRCLLHCDNVYKVDNMRVAGRLCRTNQASNTAFRGFGGPQMTVEQVARAVGRPVHEVRELNMYQEGDVTHFKQVLEVFRAPTCWKEVKASSQYEERMKQARVATNSNGVLQGYLDDRGHSVVESSALLCQMPQFDPRPAL
;
A
#
# COMPACT_ATOMS: atom_id res chain seq x y z
N MET A 1 5.66 4.86 -45.32
CA MET A 1 5.79 5.03 -43.86
C MET A 1 7.08 4.34 -43.43
N PRO A 2 8.07 5.01 -42.82
CA PRO A 2 9.26 4.33 -42.36
C PRO A 2 8.90 3.53 -41.10
N THR A 3 8.96 2.21 -41.17
CA THR A 3 8.93 1.34 -39.99
C THR A 3 10.27 1.49 -39.27
N ASP A 4 10.27 2.20 -38.15
CA ASP A 4 11.45 2.37 -37.30
C ASP A 4 11.83 1.04 -36.63
N TRP A 5 12.73 0.32 -37.28
CA TRP A 5 13.29 -0.93 -36.79
C TRP A 5 14.10 -0.75 -35.50
N SER A 6 14.46 0.48 -35.10
CA SER A 6 15.21 0.74 -33.87
C SER A 6 14.42 0.34 -32.61
N VAL A 7 13.11 0.58 -32.58
CA VAL A 7 12.22 0.21 -31.47
C VAL A 7 12.09 -1.31 -31.35
N VAL A 8 11.97 -2.01 -32.49
CA VAL A 8 11.88 -3.48 -32.53
C VAL A 8 13.19 -4.12 -32.06
N THR A 9 14.33 -3.58 -32.52
CA THR A 9 15.67 -4.06 -32.15
C THR A 9 15.98 -3.76 -30.67
N TRP A 10 15.54 -2.60 -30.16
CA TRP A 10 15.63 -2.23 -28.75
C TRP A 10 14.76 -3.13 -27.86
N MET A 11 13.51 -3.40 -28.25
CA MET A 11 12.62 -4.33 -27.53
C MET A 11 13.19 -5.76 -27.49
N GLN A 12 13.84 -6.20 -28.56
CA GLN A 12 14.51 -7.51 -28.62
C GLN A 12 15.74 -7.57 -27.71
N ARG A 13 16.60 -6.53 -27.70
CA ARG A 13 17.72 -6.42 -26.74
C ARG A 13 17.25 -6.36 -25.29
N TRP A 14 16.19 -5.60 -25.00
CA TRP A 14 15.62 -5.53 -23.66
C TRP A 14 15.09 -6.89 -23.20
N ARG A 15 14.44 -7.67 -24.08
CA ARG A 15 14.01 -9.03 -23.74
C ARG A 15 15.16 -9.97 -23.35
N GLN A 16 16.35 -9.77 -23.93
CA GLN A 16 17.54 -10.57 -23.65
C GLN A 16 18.33 -10.10 -22.42
N GLN A 17 18.29 -8.81 -22.09
CA GLN A 17 19.05 -8.22 -20.96
C GLN A 17 18.21 -7.98 -19.69
N SER A 18 16.88 -8.14 -19.74
CA SER A 18 16.00 -7.89 -18.59
C SER A 18 16.07 -9.02 -17.54
N THR A 19 16.48 -8.69 -16.32
CA THR A 19 16.36 -9.60 -15.17
C THR A 19 14.93 -9.59 -14.62
N LEU A 20 14.33 -10.78 -14.42
CA LEU A 20 13.00 -10.93 -13.83
C LEU A 20 13.11 -11.00 -12.31
N TRP A 21 12.45 -10.08 -11.63
CA TRP A 21 12.44 -10.01 -10.17
C TRP A 21 11.04 -10.22 -9.58
N ARG A 22 10.99 -10.69 -8.33
CA ARG A 22 9.75 -10.84 -7.55
C ARG A 22 9.92 -10.14 -6.20
N ALA A 23 8.96 -9.29 -5.84
CA ALA A 23 8.93 -8.61 -4.55
C ALA A 23 7.56 -8.82 -3.90
N PRO A 24 7.42 -9.73 -2.91
CA PRO A 24 6.22 -9.82 -2.11
C PRO A 24 6.18 -8.71 -1.05
N SER A 25 4.99 -8.20 -0.77
CA SER A 25 4.68 -7.33 0.37
C SER A 25 3.52 -7.97 1.13
N SER A 26 3.68 -8.12 2.45
CA SER A 26 2.66 -8.73 3.30
C SER A 26 1.48 -7.80 3.55
N GLY A 27 0.37 -8.39 4.01
CA GLY A 27 -0.74 -7.63 4.55
C GLY A 27 -0.37 -6.92 5.85
N GLN A 28 -1.22 -6.00 6.28
CA GLN A 28 -1.05 -5.23 7.51
C GLN A 28 -2.41 -4.95 8.15
N GLU A 29 -2.54 -5.30 9.43
CA GLU A 29 -3.72 -5.02 10.25
C GLU A 29 -3.82 -3.54 10.62
N HIS A 30 -5.02 -2.96 10.59
CA HIS A 30 -5.22 -1.53 10.89
C HIS A 30 -4.94 -1.21 12.35
N PHE A 31 -5.36 -2.11 13.22
CA PHE A 31 -5.12 -2.03 14.66
C PHE A 31 -5.53 -0.68 15.27
N TYR A 32 -6.64 -0.10 14.81
CA TYR A 32 -7.27 1.03 15.49
C TYR A 32 -7.61 0.65 16.93
N LEU A 33 -7.40 1.55 17.90
CA LEU A 33 -7.58 1.22 19.31
C LEU A 33 -9.05 0.95 19.66
N GLU A 34 -9.96 1.73 19.09
CA GLU A 34 -11.40 1.47 19.17
C GLU A 34 -11.80 0.45 18.11
N THR A 35 -12.19 -0.76 18.49
CA THR A 35 -12.75 -1.77 17.57
C THR A 35 -14.04 -1.27 16.91
N ASN A 36 -14.47 -1.96 15.85
CA ASN A 36 -15.74 -1.65 15.20
C ASN A 36 -16.89 -1.76 16.20
N ASN A 37 -17.66 -0.69 16.28
CA ASN A 37 -18.83 -0.61 17.13
C ASN A 37 -19.94 0.17 16.43
N CYS A 38 -21.17 -0.20 16.76
CA CYS A 38 -22.38 0.39 16.24
C CYS A 38 -23.48 0.37 17.30
N CYS A 39 -24.27 1.44 17.37
CA CYS A 39 -25.52 1.48 18.11
C CYS A 39 -26.63 2.00 17.19
N VAL A 40 -27.67 1.20 16.99
CA VAL A 40 -28.85 1.58 16.20
C VAL A 40 -30.02 1.83 17.15
N ILE A 41 -30.61 3.01 17.04
CA ILE A 41 -31.77 3.44 17.82
C ILE A 41 -32.96 3.57 16.85
N PRO A 42 -33.96 2.68 16.96
CA PRO A 42 -35.23 2.87 16.25
C PRO A 42 -36.02 4.03 16.87
N LEU A 43 -36.70 4.77 16.02
CA LEU A 43 -37.58 5.89 16.35
C LEU A 43 -39.00 5.60 15.81
N GLU A 44 -39.89 6.59 15.91
CA GLU A 44 -41.24 6.51 15.33
C GLU A 44 -41.20 6.49 13.79
N ASN A 45 -42.27 6.01 13.16
CA ASN A 45 -42.45 6.04 11.69
C ASN A 45 -41.30 5.41 10.89
N ASP A 46 -40.76 4.28 11.37
CA ASP A 46 -39.65 3.55 10.75
C ASP A 46 -38.39 4.40 10.55
N GLU A 47 -38.15 5.34 11.45
CA GLU A 47 -36.93 6.13 11.48
C GLU A 47 -35.84 5.47 12.34
N PHE A 48 -34.58 5.66 11.95
CA PHE A 48 -33.44 5.04 12.62
C PHE A 48 -32.31 6.04 12.76
N THR A 49 -31.79 6.19 13.98
CA THR A 49 -30.52 6.88 14.21
C THR A 49 -29.42 5.85 14.49
N ILE A 50 -28.34 5.92 13.73
CA ILE A 50 -27.17 5.06 13.90
C ILE A 50 -26.04 5.91 14.48
N TYR A 51 -25.49 5.49 15.62
CA TYR A 51 -24.21 5.99 16.11
C TYR A 51 -23.12 5.05 15.59
N SER A 52 -22.31 5.58 14.67
CA SER A 52 -21.46 4.79 13.80
C SER A 52 -20.00 5.07 14.07
N SER A 53 -19.22 4.04 14.38
CA SER A 53 -17.76 4.09 14.29
C SER A 53 -17.34 3.85 12.83
N THR A 54 -17.51 4.87 11.97
CA THR A 54 -17.24 4.79 10.53
C THR A 54 -16.57 6.03 9.95
N GLN A 55 -15.77 5.85 8.91
CA GLN A 55 -15.23 6.92 8.07
C GLN A 55 -16.18 7.34 6.94
N ALA A 56 -17.26 6.59 6.68
CA ALA A 56 -18.19 6.86 5.58
C ALA A 56 -19.67 6.82 6.02
N PRO A 57 -20.15 7.79 6.82
CA PRO A 57 -21.53 7.82 7.33
C PRO A 57 -22.59 7.75 6.21
N ALA A 58 -22.35 8.43 5.08
CA ALA A 58 -23.27 8.41 3.94
C ALA A 58 -23.39 7.03 3.28
N LYS A 59 -22.29 6.26 3.19
CA LYS A 59 -22.35 4.86 2.73
C LYS A 59 -23.16 4.02 3.71
N HIS A 60 -22.92 4.21 5.01
CA HIS A 60 -23.59 3.44 6.06
C HIS A 60 -25.10 3.68 6.12
N GLN A 61 -25.54 4.94 5.97
CA GLN A 61 -26.94 5.30 5.82
C GLN A 61 -27.60 4.52 4.68
N LYS A 62 -26.99 4.54 3.49
CA LYS A 62 -27.55 3.89 2.29
C LYS A 62 -27.71 2.38 2.46
N TYR A 63 -26.67 1.71 2.96
CA TYR A 63 -26.69 0.25 3.12
C TYR A 63 -27.64 -0.20 4.23
N VAL A 64 -27.69 0.52 5.37
CA VAL A 64 -28.66 0.19 6.42
C VAL A 64 -30.09 0.43 5.95
N ALA A 65 -30.37 1.55 5.28
CA ALA A 65 -31.68 1.81 4.69
C ALA A 65 -32.09 0.69 3.71
N HIS A 66 -31.16 0.24 2.87
CA HIS A 66 -31.39 -0.86 1.93
C HIS A 66 -31.72 -2.19 2.63
N VAL A 67 -30.95 -2.58 3.66
CA VAL A 67 -31.18 -3.82 4.41
C VAL A 67 -32.50 -3.81 5.17
N LEU A 68 -32.90 -2.64 5.67
CA LEU A 68 -34.18 -2.46 6.36
C LEU A 68 -35.38 -2.32 5.40
N GLY A 69 -35.14 -2.12 4.10
CA GLY A 69 -36.21 -1.87 3.13
C GLY A 69 -36.89 -0.50 3.29
N VAL A 70 -36.20 0.50 3.86
CA VAL A 70 -36.75 1.84 4.09
C VAL A 70 -36.06 2.90 3.20
N PRO A 71 -36.72 4.03 2.90
CA PRO A 71 -36.08 5.15 2.21
C PRO A 71 -34.88 5.72 2.98
N ALA A 72 -33.83 6.15 2.28
CA ALA A 72 -32.61 6.67 2.93
C ALA A 72 -32.84 7.86 3.88
N HIS A 73 -33.87 8.69 3.63
CA HIS A 73 -34.20 9.83 4.50
C HIS A 73 -34.69 9.39 5.90
N LYS A 74 -35.13 8.14 6.06
CA LYS A 74 -35.54 7.55 7.34
C LYS A 74 -34.36 7.12 8.20
N VAL A 75 -33.15 7.07 7.65
CA VAL A 75 -31.95 6.63 8.36
C VAL A 75 -31.00 7.81 8.51
N VAL A 76 -30.49 8.03 9.72
CA VAL A 76 -29.49 9.07 10.02
C VAL A 76 -28.26 8.40 10.64
N SER A 77 -27.11 8.45 9.96
CA SER A 77 -25.83 7.96 10.50
C SER A 77 -25.01 9.10 11.09
N LYS A 78 -24.72 9.04 12.39
CA LYS A 78 -23.97 10.04 13.16
C LYS A 78 -22.62 9.47 13.60
N THR A 79 -21.55 10.21 13.34
CA THR A 79 -20.20 9.88 13.83
C THR A 79 -19.60 11.11 14.49
N LYS A 80 -19.36 11.05 15.80
CA LYS A 80 -18.78 12.18 16.56
C LYS A 80 -17.25 12.19 16.51
N ARG A 81 -16.64 11.03 16.74
CA ARG A 81 -15.19 10.80 16.69
C ARG A 81 -14.92 9.32 16.44
N LEU A 82 -13.70 8.99 16.04
CA LEU A 82 -13.21 7.60 15.93
C LEU A 82 -11.93 7.43 16.76
N GLY A 83 -11.79 6.31 17.45
CA GLY A 83 -10.54 5.88 18.10
C GLY A 83 -9.58 5.20 17.12
N GLY A 84 -9.39 5.81 15.96
CA GLY A 84 -8.64 5.27 14.83
C GLY A 84 -9.54 4.59 13.77
N GLY A 85 -9.03 4.53 12.54
CA GLY A 85 -9.73 3.90 11.41
C GLY A 85 -8.76 3.47 10.30
N PHE A 86 -7.87 4.37 9.88
CA PHE A 86 -6.77 4.08 8.94
C PHE A 86 -7.21 3.48 7.58
N GLY A 87 -8.49 3.61 7.22
CA GLY A 87 -9.12 3.00 6.03
C GLY A 87 -10.01 1.80 6.36
N GLY A 88 -9.75 1.09 7.46
CA GLY A 88 -10.48 -0.10 7.86
C GLY A 88 -11.96 0.15 8.20
N LYS A 89 -12.30 1.39 8.57
CA LYS A 89 -13.67 1.80 8.88
C LYS A 89 -14.38 2.53 7.73
N GLU A 90 -13.84 2.48 6.52
CA GLU A 90 -14.49 3.06 5.34
C GLU A 90 -15.63 2.18 4.82
N THR A 91 -15.37 0.88 4.67
CA THR A 91 -16.35 -0.09 4.15
C THR A 91 -16.54 -1.27 5.07
N ARG A 92 -15.52 -1.74 5.78
CA ARG A 92 -15.58 -3.03 6.51
C ARG A 92 -16.44 -2.99 7.76
N SER A 93 -16.62 -1.81 8.33
CA SER A 93 -17.57 -1.56 9.41
C SER A 93 -19.03 -1.78 9.00
N ILE A 94 -19.37 -1.78 7.70
CA ILE A 94 -20.77 -1.76 7.25
C ILE A 94 -21.56 -3.01 7.62
N PHE A 95 -20.91 -4.17 7.58
CA PHE A 95 -21.55 -5.46 7.89
C PHE A 95 -22.06 -5.46 9.32
N LEU A 96 -21.27 -4.90 10.25
CA LEU A 96 -21.67 -4.73 11.64
C LEU A 96 -22.92 -3.85 11.75
N HIS A 97 -22.95 -2.72 11.06
CA HIS A 97 -24.06 -1.77 11.15
C HIS A 97 -25.35 -2.35 10.57
N CYS A 98 -25.26 -3.09 9.45
CA CYS A 98 -26.40 -3.79 8.87
C CYS A 98 -26.91 -4.92 9.79
N ALA A 99 -26.00 -5.70 10.37
CA ALA A 99 -26.34 -6.78 11.29
C ALA A 99 -27.02 -6.27 12.57
N VAL A 100 -26.63 -5.09 13.08
CA VAL A 100 -27.25 -4.46 14.25
C VAL A 100 -28.60 -3.82 13.90
N ALA A 101 -28.77 -3.32 12.68
CA ALA A 101 -30.00 -2.67 12.25
C ALA A 101 -31.21 -3.62 12.21
N VAL A 102 -31.03 -4.85 11.73
CA VAL A 102 -32.10 -5.85 11.59
C VAL A 102 -32.80 -6.16 12.94
N PRO A 103 -32.11 -6.55 14.02
CA PRO A 103 -32.76 -6.77 15.31
C PRO A 103 -33.30 -5.48 15.92
N ALA A 104 -32.67 -4.31 15.70
CA ALA A 104 -33.21 -3.03 16.16
C ALA A 104 -34.57 -2.71 15.51
N HIS A 105 -34.71 -3.01 14.21
CA HIS A 105 -35.96 -2.91 13.49
C HIS A 105 -37.00 -3.91 14.00
N ALA A 106 -36.64 -5.19 14.12
CA ALA A 106 -37.57 -6.25 14.53
C ALA A 106 -38.08 -6.09 15.96
N LEU A 107 -37.19 -5.75 16.90
CA LEU A 107 -37.52 -5.64 18.33
C LEU A 107 -38.03 -4.26 18.73
N ARG A 108 -37.92 -3.26 17.85
CA ARG A 108 -38.21 -1.84 18.15
C ARG A 108 -37.50 -1.35 19.41
N ARG A 109 -36.26 -1.80 19.61
CA ARG A 109 -35.43 -1.45 20.77
C ARG A 109 -34.03 -1.03 20.30
N PRO A 110 -33.35 -0.14 21.03
CA PRO A 110 -31.94 0.16 20.77
C PRO A 110 -31.09 -1.11 20.85
N VAL A 111 -30.23 -1.33 19.85
CA VAL A 111 -29.27 -2.44 19.82
C VAL A 111 -27.88 -1.87 19.63
N LYS A 112 -26.94 -2.37 20.44
CA LYS A 112 -25.52 -2.02 20.36
C LYS A 112 -24.69 -3.28 20.19
N LEU A 113 -23.69 -3.22 19.33
CA LEU A 113 -22.67 -4.25 19.19
C LEU A 113 -21.30 -3.60 19.09
N SER A 114 -20.36 -4.11 19.87
CA SER A 114 -18.93 -3.80 19.81
C SER A 114 -18.22 -5.12 19.61
N LEU A 115 -17.36 -5.20 18.59
CA LEU A 115 -16.57 -6.41 18.36
C LEU A 115 -15.41 -6.48 19.36
N ASP A 116 -15.12 -7.70 19.81
CA ASP A 116 -13.85 -7.99 20.47
C ASP A 116 -12.71 -7.94 19.45
N ARG A 117 -11.47 -7.79 19.94
CA ARG A 117 -10.31 -7.52 19.07
C ARG A 117 -10.06 -8.64 18.07
N ASP A 118 -10.15 -9.88 18.52
CA ASP A 118 -9.96 -11.08 17.72
C ASP A 118 -11.03 -11.24 16.63
N GLU A 119 -12.30 -10.98 16.96
CA GLU A 119 -13.39 -10.95 15.98
C GLU A 119 -13.17 -9.85 14.93
N ASP A 120 -12.80 -8.66 15.38
CA ASP A 120 -12.53 -7.51 14.52
C ASP A 120 -11.42 -7.81 13.50
N MET A 121 -10.29 -8.35 13.97
CA MET A 121 -9.15 -8.74 13.13
C MET A 121 -9.48 -9.88 12.17
N GLN A 122 -10.34 -10.82 12.56
CA GLN A 122 -10.74 -11.93 11.69
C GLN A 122 -11.69 -11.47 10.57
N MET A 123 -12.58 -10.52 10.85
CA MET A 123 -13.67 -10.16 9.94
C MET A 123 -13.36 -9.00 8.99
N THR A 124 -12.57 -8.03 9.44
CA THR A 124 -12.49 -6.73 8.78
C THR A 124 -11.48 -6.70 7.64
N GLY A 125 -10.54 -7.65 7.61
CA GLY A 125 -9.50 -7.72 6.59
C GLY A 125 -8.47 -6.60 6.73
N GLN A 126 -7.46 -6.62 5.85
CA GLN A 126 -6.21 -5.90 6.08
C GLN A 126 -5.83 -5.01 4.89
N ARG A 127 -4.65 -4.39 4.95
CA ARG A 127 -3.93 -3.93 3.76
C ARG A 127 -3.74 -5.11 2.81
N HIS A 128 -3.97 -4.90 1.52
CA HIS A 128 -3.67 -5.90 0.48
C HIS A 128 -2.21 -6.31 0.51
N ALA A 129 -1.96 -7.62 0.60
CA ALA A 129 -0.68 -8.18 0.22
C ALA A 129 -0.48 -8.01 -1.29
N PHE A 130 0.71 -7.59 -1.70
CA PHE A 130 1.07 -7.40 -3.10
C PHE A 130 2.15 -8.39 -3.53
N MET A 131 2.05 -8.87 -4.76
CA MET A 131 3.15 -9.51 -5.47
C MET A 131 3.47 -8.64 -6.68
N CYS A 132 4.72 -8.17 -6.77
CA CYS A 132 5.21 -7.47 -7.94
C CYS A 132 6.15 -8.39 -8.73
N ARG A 133 5.86 -8.57 -10.02
CA ARG A 133 6.81 -9.14 -10.98
C ARG A 133 7.26 -8.04 -11.91
N TYR A 134 8.57 -7.88 -12.08
CA TYR A 134 9.08 -6.80 -12.91
C TYR A 134 10.30 -7.15 -13.72
N LYS A 135 10.47 -6.41 -14.80
CA LYS A 135 11.65 -6.39 -15.66
C LYS A 135 12.13 -4.96 -15.77
N VAL A 136 13.41 -4.73 -15.53
CA VAL A 136 14.03 -3.40 -15.56
C VAL A 136 15.16 -3.39 -16.58
N GLY A 137 15.19 -2.36 -17.43
CA GLY A 137 16.32 -2.04 -18.30
C GLY A 137 17.04 -0.82 -17.73
N HIS A 138 18.37 -0.89 -17.63
CA HIS A 138 19.19 0.19 -17.09
C HIS A 138 20.53 0.30 -17.83
N THR A 139 21.16 1.47 -17.73
CA THR A 139 22.54 1.69 -18.21
C THR A 139 23.57 1.12 -17.23
N SER A 140 24.84 1.07 -17.63
CA SER A 140 25.97 0.76 -16.73
C SER A 140 26.08 1.74 -15.56
N GLU A 141 25.67 2.99 -15.75
CA GLU A 141 25.61 4.01 -14.69
C GLU A 141 24.42 3.86 -13.75
N GLY A 142 23.44 3.00 -14.06
CA GLY A 142 22.24 2.79 -13.24
C GLY A 142 21.05 3.68 -13.61
N ARG A 143 21.08 4.37 -14.76
CA ARG A 143 19.90 5.10 -15.28
C ARG A 143 18.88 4.08 -15.79
N ILE A 144 17.66 4.12 -15.28
CA ILE A 144 16.55 3.25 -15.67
C ILE A 144 15.96 3.79 -16.97
N THR A 145 16.00 2.97 -18.02
CA THR A 145 15.49 3.35 -19.35
C THR A 145 14.16 2.69 -19.66
N ALA A 146 13.87 1.55 -19.01
CA ALA A 146 12.67 0.77 -19.27
C ALA A 146 12.21 0.00 -18.04
N LEU A 147 10.89 -0.09 -17.83
CA LEU A 147 10.30 -0.82 -16.72
C LEU A 147 8.97 -1.46 -17.12
N ASP A 148 8.85 -2.77 -16.88
CA ASP A 148 7.63 -3.53 -17.12
C ASP A 148 7.18 -4.18 -15.81
N TYR A 149 6.10 -3.64 -15.23
CA TYR A 149 5.51 -4.07 -13.98
C TYR A 149 4.26 -4.93 -14.22
N LYS A 150 4.18 -6.04 -13.48
CA LYS A 150 2.97 -6.83 -13.29
C LYS A 150 2.68 -6.94 -11.80
N LEU A 151 1.66 -6.23 -11.36
CA LEU A 151 1.25 -6.09 -9.98
C LEU A 151 0.03 -6.97 -9.72
N TYR A 152 0.04 -7.67 -8.60
CA TYR A 152 -1.06 -8.55 -8.17
C TYR A 152 -1.39 -8.21 -6.73
N ASN A 153 -2.63 -7.86 -6.42
CA ASN A 153 -3.07 -7.68 -5.04
C ASN A 153 -4.03 -8.79 -4.61
N ASN A 154 -3.85 -9.28 -3.39
CA ASN A 154 -4.78 -10.22 -2.78
C ASN A 154 -6.01 -9.44 -2.28
N ALA A 155 -7.14 -9.57 -2.98
CA ALA A 155 -8.39 -8.88 -2.67
C ALA A 155 -9.17 -9.53 -1.51
N GLY A 156 -8.87 -10.80 -1.18
CA GLY A 156 -9.71 -11.61 -0.31
C GLY A 156 -10.96 -12.11 -1.04
N ASN A 157 -12.03 -12.39 -0.30
CA ASN A 157 -13.24 -13.04 -0.80
C ASN A 157 -14.18 -12.12 -1.61
N SER A 158 -14.01 -10.80 -1.52
CA SER A 158 -14.88 -9.80 -2.13
C SER A 158 -14.08 -8.73 -2.88
N TRP A 159 -14.77 -7.93 -3.69
CA TRP A 159 -14.14 -6.86 -4.47
C TRP A 159 -13.68 -5.69 -3.58
N ASP A 160 -14.53 -5.25 -2.65
CA ASP A 160 -14.34 -4.08 -1.78
C ASP A 160 -13.67 -2.89 -2.52
N LEU A 161 -12.64 -2.27 -1.96
CA LEU A 161 -11.88 -1.17 -2.58
C LEU A 161 -10.67 -1.65 -3.38
N SER A 162 -10.58 -2.95 -3.69
CA SER A 162 -9.37 -3.56 -4.28
C SER A 162 -8.98 -2.97 -5.64
N ALA A 163 -9.96 -2.54 -6.44
CA ALA A 163 -9.71 -1.94 -7.75
C ALA A 163 -9.12 -0.54 -7.62
N ALA A 164 -9.73 0.31 -6.81
CA ALA A 164 -9.23 1.65 -6.55
C ALA A 164 -7.81 1.63 -5.94
N ILE A 165 -7.51 0.61 -5.13
CA ILE A 165 -6.17 0.39 -4.57
C ILE A 165 -5.18 -0.03 -5.66
N MET A 166 -5.58 -0.90 -6.59
CA MET A 166 -4.74 -1.25 -7.74
C MET A 166 -4.50 -0.04 -8.64
N ASP A 167 -5.54 0.74 -8.98
CA ASP A 167 -5.39 1.94 -9.81
C ASP A 167 -4.40 2.92 -9.19
N ARG A 168 -4.49 3.14 -7.88
CA ARG A 168 -3.52 4.00 -7.18
C ARG A 168 -2.11 3.41 -7.22
N CYS A 169 -1.96 2.10 -7.04
CA CYS A 169 -0.67 1.43 -7.17
C CYS A 169 -0.07 1.62 -8.58
N LEU A 170 -0.88 1.48 -9.64
CA LEU A 170 -0.47 1.71 -11.02
C LEU A 170 0.03 3.14 -11.20
N LEU A 171 -0.73 4.13 -10.75
CA LEU A 171 -0.40 5.55 -10.90
C LEU A 171 0.79 6.03 -10.06
N HIS A 172 1.27 5.24 -9.08
CA HIS A 172 2.34 5.68 -8.16
C HIS A 172 3.54 4.71 -8.12
N CYS A 173 3.60 3.73 -9.03
CA CYS A 173 4.69 2.75 -9.04
C CYS A 173 6.03 3.28 -9.61
N ASP A 174 6.01 4.48 -10.19
CA ASP A 174 7.17 5.30 -10.55
C ASP A 174 7.74 6.07 -9.34
N ASN A 175 6.92 6.33 -8.32
CA ASN A 175 7.28 7.08 -7.11
C ASN A 175 7.82 8.49 -7.46
N VAL A 176 9.12 8.71 -7.30
CA VAL A 176 9.80 9.98 -7.62
C VAL A 176 10.79 9.82 -8.78
N TYR A 177 10.74 8.69 -9.49
CA TYR A 177 11.73 8.33 -10.50
C TYR A 177 11.16 8.41 -11.91
N LYS A 178 11.89 9.11 -12.79
CA LYS A 178 11.60 9.17 -14.21
C LYS A 178 12.01 7.88 -14.90
N VAL A 179 11.04 7.27 -15.60
CA VAL A 179 11.27 6.14 -16.49
C VAL A 179 10.61 6.43 -17.83
N ASP A 180 11.42 6.57 -18.88
CA ASP A 180 10.93 7.00 -20.20
C ASP A 180 10.01 5.93 -20.84
N ASN A 181 10.33 4.65 -20.67
CA ASN A 181 9.59 3.54 -21.26
C ASN A 181 8.98 2.66 -20.18
N MET A 182 7.74 2.96 -19.79
CA MET A 182 7.08 2.25 -18.70
C MET A 182 5.82 1.51 -19.18
N ARG A 183 5.70 0.24 -18.82
CA ARG A 183 4.47 -0.55 -18.94
C ARG A 183 4.08 -1.06 -17.56
N VAL A 184 2.84 -0.84 -17.16
CA VAL A 184 2.34 -1.26 -15.85
C VAL A 184 1.00 -1.95 -16.04
N ALA A 185 0.85 -3.14 -15.45
CA ALA A 185 -0.39 -3.89 -15.47
C ALA A 185 -0.72 -4.42 -14.08
N GLY A 186 -1.98 -4.26 -13.67
CA GLY A 186 -2.49 -4.68 -12.37
C GLY A 186 -3.50 -5.82 -12.49
N ARG A 187 -3.52 -6.75 -11.53
CA ARG A 187 -4.53 -7.80 -11.44
C ARG A 187 -5.00 -7.98 -10.00
N LEU A 188 -6.31 -8.12 -9.84
CA LEU A 188 -6.94 -8.41 -8.56
C LEU A 188 -7.09 -9.92 -8.41
N CYS A 189 -6.56 -10.46 -7.32
CA CYS A 189 -6.62 -11.88 -7.01
C CYS A 189 -7.67 -12.12 -5.93
N ARG A 190 -8.81 -12.73 -6.31
CA ARG A 190 -9.80 -13.23 -5.36
C ARG A 190 -9.25 -14.47 -4.65
N THR A 191 -9.41 -14.53 -3.33
CA THR A 191 -8.98 -15.65 -2.49
C THR A 191 -10.06 -15.98 -1.44
N ASN A 192 -9.86 -17.04 -0.65
CA ASN A 192 -10.79 -17.45 0.40
C ASN A 192 -10.51 -16.78 1.76
N GLN A 193 -9.82 -15.63 1.77
CA GLN A 193 -9.54 -14.85 2.98
C GLN A 193 -10.57 -13.74 3.18
N ALA A 194 -10.59 -13.12 4.37
CA ALA A 194 -11.38 -11.92 4.60
C ALA A 194 -11.05 -10.84 3.55
N SER A 195 -12.06 -10.12 3.09
CA SER A 195 -11.85 -9.09 2.07
C SER A 195 -10.93 -8.00 2.59
N ASN A 196 -9.83 -7.76 1.89
CA ASN A 196 -8.92 -6.66 2.18
C ASN A 196 -9.53 -5.32 1.75
N THR A 197 -9.06 -4.24 2.35
CA THR A 197 -9.64 -2.90 2.18
C THR A 197 -8.58 -1.80 2.15
N ALA A 198 -9.03 -0.55 2.12
CA ALA A 198 -8.17 0.63 2.17
C ALA A 198 -7.28 0.63 3.41
N PHE A 199 -6.01 0.96 3.22
CA PHE A 199 -5.05 1.22 4.29
C PHE A 199 -4.17 2.42 3.92
N ARG A 200 -3.79 3.24 4.91
CA ARG A 200 -2.83 4.36 4.77
C ARG A 200 -1.65 4.03 3.84
N GLY A 201 -1.47 4.83 2.78
CA GLY A 201 -0.39 4.72 1.79
C GLY A 201 -0.79 4.06 0.46
N PHE A 202 -1.81 3.21 0.43
CA PHE A 202 -2.41 2.69 -0.80
C PHE A 202 -1.44 2.09 -1.87
N GLY A 203 -0.50 1.24 -1.43
CA GLY A 203 0.06 0.19 -2.29
C GLY A 203 1.26 0.53 -3.20
N GLY A 204 1.94 1.66 -3.05
CA GLY A 204 3.12 1.99 -3.88
C GLY A 204 4.32 1.02 -3.68
N PRO A 205 4.85 0.37 -4.74
CA PRO A 205 6.05 -0.48 -4.64
C PRO A 205 7.35 0.34 -4.58
N GLN A 206 8.22 0.05 -3.62
CA GLN A 206 9.43 0.86 -3.31
C GLN A 206 10.78 0.26 -3.78
N MET A 207 10.80 -0.93 -4.41
CA MET A 207 11.98 -1.83 -4.36
C MET A 207 12.89 -1.90 -5.61
N THR A 208 12.59 -1.16 -6.69
CA THR A 208 13.24 -1.41 -7.99
C THR A 208 14.61 -0.74 -8.12
N VAL A 209 14.80 0.43 -7.49
CA VAL A 209 16.04 1.21 -7.63
C VAL A 209 17.21 0.55 -6.90
N GLU A 210 16.95 -0.08 -5.76
CA GLU A 210 17.94 -0.80 -4.95
C GLU A 210 18.54 -1.98 -5.71
N GLN A 211 17.72 -2.71 -6.47
CA GLN A 211 18.20 -3.84 -7.27
C GLN A 211 19.05 -3.36 -8.46
N VAL A 212 18.67 -2.25 -9.09
CA VAL A 212 19.49 -1.63 -10.16
C VAL A 212 20.83 -1.19 -9.58
N ALA A 213 20.83 -0.51 -8.43
CA ALA A 213 22.06 -0.07 -7.76
C ALA A 213 23.02 -1.22 -7.45
N ARG A 214 22.49 -2.34 -6.93
CA ARG A 214 23.29 -3.55 -6.71
C ARG A 214 23.84 -4.15 -8.01
N ALA A 215 23.03 -4.19 -9.06
CA ALA A 215 23.43 -4.76 -10.35
C ALA A 215 24.58 -3.96 -11.00
N VAL A 216 24.61 -2.64 -10.82
CA VAL A 216 25.68 -1.77 -11.36
C VAL A 216 26.83 -1.51 -10.37
N GLY A 217 26.71 -1.98 -9.12
CA GLY A 217 27.71 -1.76 -8.08
C GLY A 217 27.84 -0.31 -7.62
N ARG A 218 26.78 0.49 -7.69
CA ARG A 218 26.76 1.90 -7.25
C ARG A 218 26.00 2.10 -5.94
N PRO A 219 26.33 3.13 -5.14
CA PRO A 219 25.55 3.49 -3.98
C PRO A 219 24.08 3.78 -4.35
N VAL A 220 23.15 3.24 -3.57
CA VAL A 220 21.70 3.35 -3.84
C VAL A 220 21.25 4.80 -3.94
N HIS A 221 21.77 5.68 -3.08
CA HIS A 221 21.40 7.09 -3.06
C HIS A 221 21.79 7.81 -4.35
N GLU A 222 22.93 7.49 -4.97
CA GLU A 222 23.34 8.06 -6.26
C GLU A 222 22.42 7.59 -7.38
N VAL A 223 22.02 6.32 -7.39
CA VAL A 223 21.10 5.78 -8.40
C VAL A 223 19.69 6.36 -8.22
N ARG A 224 19.26 6.63 -6.98
CA ARG A 224 18.01 7.36 -6.70
C ARG A 224 18.07 8.79 -7.24
N GLU A 225 19.15 9.53 -6.96
CA GLU A 225 19.36 10.89 -7.45
C GLU A 225 19.39 10.95 -8.98
N LEU A 226 20.09 10.00 -9.62
CA LEU A 226 20.24 9.90 -11.08
C LEU A 226 18.89 9.75 -11.81
N ASN A 227 17.97 9.01 -11.20
CA ASN A 227 16.67 8.68 -11.77
C ASN A 227 15.54 9.60 -11.30
N MET A 228 15.80 10.57 -10.40
CA MET A 228 14.75 11.44 -9.87
C MET A 228 14.15 12.33 -10.97
N TYR A 229 12.84 12.52 -10.93
CA TYR A 229 12.17 13.53 -11.75
C TYR A 229 12.76 14.93 -11.54
N GLN A 230 12.53 15.79 -12.52
CA GLN A 230 12.75 17.23 -12.47
C GLN A 230 11.43 17.96 -12.63
N GLU A 231 11.41 19.24 -12.25
CA GLU A 231 10.25 20.09 -12.51
C GLU A 231 9.98 20.19 -14.02
N GLY A 232 8.70 20.09 -14.41
CA GLY A 232 8.27 20.04 -15.80
C GLY A 232 8.35 18.65 -16.45
N ASP A 233 8.92 17.64 -15.77
CA ASP A 233 8.81 16.27 -16.24
C ASP A 233 7.36 15.78 -16.23
N VAL A 234 7.12 14.75 -17.02
CA VAL A 234 5.80 14.16 -17.22
C VAL A 234 5.78 12.75 -16.64
N THR A 235 4.79 12.44 -15.81
CA THR A 235 4.58 11.09 -15.28
C THR A 235 4.23 10.09 -16.38
N HIS A 236 4.33 8.80 -16.09
CA HIS A 236 4.01 7.76 -17.07
C HIS A 236 2.53 7.80 -17.52
N PHE A 237 1.64 8.41 -16.74
CA PHE A 237 0.23 8.66 -17.05
C PHE A 237 -0.06 10.08 -17.54
N LYS A 238 0.97 10.80 -18.01
CA LYS A 238 0.88 12.08 -18.74
C LYS A 238 0.52 13.31 -17.91
N GLN A 239 0.67 13.25 -16.58
CA GLN A 239 0.56 14.44 -15.74
C GLN A 239 1.90 15.19 -15.71
N VAL A 240 1.87 16.51 -15.95
CA VAL A 240 3.05 17.38 -15.79
C VAL A 240 3.28 17.64 -14.30
N LEU A 241 4.53 17.52 -13.85
CA LEU A 241 4.95 17.80 -12.49
C LEU A 241 5.29 19.28 -12.33
N GLU A 242 4.29 20.05 -11.92
CA GLU A 242 4.44 21.46 -11.53
C GLU A 242 4.88 21.57 -10.06
N VAL A 243 5.80 22.48 -9.74
CA VAL A 243 6.27 22.72 -8.37
C VAL A 243 6.84 21.45 -7.73
N PHE A 244 7.80 20.80 -8.40
CA PHE A 244 8.37 19.54 -7.95
C PHE A 244 9.46 19.73 -6.87
N ARG A 245 9.07 19.64 -5.59
CA ARG A 245 9.96 19.91 -4.43
C ARG A 245 10.75 18.70 -3.92
N ALA A 246 10.57 17.50 -4.47
CA ALA A 246 11.27 16.30 -3.97
C ALA A 246 12.81 16.43 -3.96
N PRO A 247 13.47 17.05 -4.96
CA PRO A 247 14.92 17.27 -4.93
C PRO A 247 15.35 18.22 -3.80
N THR A 248 14.53 19.22 -3.48
CA THR A 248 14.77 20.12 -2.34
C THR A 248 14.68 19.36 -1.03
N CYS A 249 13.60 18.60 -0.80
CA CYS A 249 13.45 17.78 0.40
C CYS A 249 14.60 16.77 0.54
N TRP A 250 15.02 16.15 -0.57
CA TRP A 250 16.15 15.24 -0.59
C TRP A 250 17.45 15.91 -0.12
N LYS A 251 17.78 17.09 -0.66
CA LYS A 251 18.96 17.86 -0.26
C LYS A 251 18.92 18.26 1.21
N GLU A 252 17.78 18.76 1.70
CA GLU A 252 17.61 19.18 3.09
C GLU A 252 17.73 18.02 4.08
N VAL A 253 17.13 16.87 3.76
CA VAL A 253 17.25 15.65 4.58
C VAL A 253 18.70 15.17 4.58
N LYS A 254 19.37 15.11 3.43
CA LYS A 254 20.77 14.66 3.32
C LYS A 254 21.72 15.54 4.15
N ALA A 255 21.50 16.86 4.15
CA ALA A 255 22.28 17.81 4.92
C ALA A 255 21.97 17.72 6.42
N SER A 256 20.69 17.82 6.81
CA SER A 256 20.27 17.82 8.22
C SER A 256 20.56 16.49 8.93
N SER A 257 20.51 15.37 8.20
CA SER A 257 20.87 14.06 8.75
C SER A 257 22.36 13.79 8.79
N GLN A 258 23.20 14.71 8.29
CA GLN A 258 24.65 14.53 8.12
C GLN A 258 24.99 13.22 7.39
N TYR A 259 24.24 12.93 6.31
CA TYR A 259 24.25 11.61 5.67
C TYR A 259 25.66 11.16 5.28
N GLU A 260 26.43 12.03 4.61
CA GLU A 260 27.77 11.69 4.12
C GLU A 260 28.74 11.34 5.27
N GLU A 261 28.68 12.08 6.37
CA GLU A 261 29.55 11.84 7.53
C GLU A 261 29.19 10.52 8.21
N ARG A 262 27.89 10.27 8.41
CA ARG A 262 27.41 9.00 8.98
C ARG A 262 27.70 7.81 8.08
N MET A 263 27.71 7.98 6.77
CA MET A 263 28.05 6.92 5.82
C MET A 263 29.54 6.55 5.87
N LYS A 264 30.44 7.52 6.11
CA LYS A 264 31.87 7.25 6.34
C LYS A 264 32.11 6.51 7.66
N GLN A 265 31.35 6.88 8.69
CA GLN A 265 31.42 6.25 10.02
C GLN A 265 30.86 4.83 10.01
N ALA A 266 29.84 4.58 9.19
CA ALA A 266 29.23 3.27 9.10
C ALA A 266 30.21 2.24 8.49
N ARG A 267 30.51 1.18 9.25
CA ARG A 267 31.40 0.10 8.78
C ARG A 267 30.70 -0.68 7.67
N VAL A 268 31.36 -0.86 6.54
CA VAL A 268 30.82 -1.63 5.42
C VAL A 268 30.91 -3.13 5.76
N ALA A 269 29.76 -3.80 5.93
CA ALA A 269 29.70 -5.25 5.96
C ALA A 269 29.75 -5.77 4.52
N THR A 270 30.84 -6.45 4.15
CA THR A 270 30.97 -7.16 2.87
C THR A 270 30.98 -8.66 3.11
N ASN A 271 30.38 -9.44 2.21
CA ASN A 271 30.51 -10.90 2.25
C ASN A 271 31.89 -11.35 1.71
N SER A 272 32.17 -12.65 1.79
CA SER A 272 33.43 -13.27 1.30
C SER A 272 33.73 -13.05 -0.19
N ASN A 273 32.75 -12.59 -0.97
CA ASN A 273 32.90 -12.27 -2.39
C ASN A 273 33.01 -10.74 -2.65
N GLY A 274 33.18 -9.93 -1.60
CA GLY A 274 33.33 -8.47 -1.71
C GLY A 274 32.03 -7.70 -2.00
N VAL A 275 30.86 -8.35 -1.91
CA VAL A 275 29.57 -7.70 -2.16
C VAL A 275 29.08 -6.99 -0.90
N LEU A 276 28.73 -5.71 -1.04
CA LEU A 276 28.16 -4.88 0.02
C LEU A 276 26.85 -5.50 0.54
N GLN A 277 26.84 -5.95 1.80
CA GLN A 277 25.65 -6.49 2.47
C GLN A 277 24.90 -5.45 3.30
N GLY A 278 25.58 -4.40 3.76
CA GLY A 278 24.97 -3.32 4.52
C GLY A 278 25.99 -2.48 5.25
N TYR A 279 25.48 -1.54 6.03
CA TYR A 279 26.24 -0.63 6.88
C TYR A 279 26.10 -1.10 8.33
N LEU A 280 27.16 -1.06 9.14
CA LEU A 280 27.13 -1.39 10.56
C LEU A 280 27.42 -0.12 11.38
N ASP A 281 26.76 0.01 12.53
CA ASP A 281 27.07 1.06 13.50
C ASP A 281 28.37 0.74 14.27
N ASP A 282 28.82 1.66 15.11
CA ASP A 282 30.02 1.49 15.94
C ASP A 282 29.93 0.31 16.92
N ARG A 283 28.71 -0.19 17.18
CA ARG A 283 28.41 -1.34 18.04
C ARG A 283 28.27 -2.64 17.25
N GLY A 284 28.46 -2.62 15.93
CA GLY A 284 28.38 -3.79 15.06
C GLY A 284 26.95 -4.21 14.70
N HIS A 285 25.94 -3.39 14.98
CA HIS A 285 24.57 -3.64 14.53
C HIS A 285 24.37 -3.20 13.08
N SER A 286 23.58 -3.94 12.31
CA SER A 286 23.17 -3.52 10.97
C SER A 286 22.41 -2.19 11.02
N VAL A 287 22.98 -1.15 10.41
CA VAL A 287 22.30 0.06 9.97
C VAL A 287 21.46 -0.33 8.76
N VAL A 288 20.29 -0.85 9.05
CA VAL A 288 19.28 -1.15 8.04
C VAL A 288 18.86 0.19 7.41
N GLU A 289 19.14 0.41 6.12
CA GLU A 289 18.33 1.37 5.35
C GLU A 289 16.87 0.94 5.55
N SER A 290 16.03 1.86 6.02
CA SER A 290 14.67 1.63 6.55
C SER A 290 13.70 0.74 5.75
N SER A 291 14.08 0.23 4.57
CA SER A 291 13.32 -0.71 3.76
C SER A 291 13.31 -2.16 4.26
N ALA A 292 14.26 -2.60 5.11
CA ALA A 292 14.30 -4.02 5.56
C ALA A 292 13.65 -4.29 6.94
N LEU A 293 13.26 -3.27 7.69
CA LEU A 293 12.68 -3.41 9.03
C LEU A 293 11.23 -3.94 9.05
N LEU A 294 10.60 -4.11 7.88
CA LEU A 294 9.25 -4.69 7.76
C LEU A 294 9.23 -6.20 7.50
N CYS A 295 10.39 -6.88 7.39
CA CYS A 295 10.45 -8.30 7.00
C CYS A 295 11.08 -9.24 8.03
N GLN A 296 11.33 -8.78 9.26
CA GLN A 296 11.77 -9.65 10.36
C GLN A 296 10.84 -9.50 11.56
N MET A 297 9.68 -10.15 11.50
CA MET A 297 9.07 -10.68 12.72
C MET A 297 9.58 -12.12 12.89
N PRO A 298 9.87 -12.56 14.13
CA PRO A 298 10.28 -13.94 14.37
C PRO A 298 9.19 -14.89 13.86
N GLN A 299 9.61 -15.95 13.18
CA GLN A 299 8.72 -17.06 12.84
C GLN A 299 8.10 -17.57 14.15
N PHE A 300 6.78 -17.46 14.26
CA PHE A 300 6.02 -18.09 15.33
C PHE A 300 6.12 -19.60 15.11
N ASP A 301 6.80 -20.32 16.01
CA ASP A 301 6.92 -21.78 16.02
C ASP A 301 5.56 -22.38 16.43
N PRO A 302 4.81 -23.04 15.52
CA PRO A 302 3.53 -23.63 15.84
C PRO A 302 3.77 -25.05 16.35
N ARG A 303 4.45 -25.19 17.49
CA ARG A 303 4.45 -26.46 18.23
C ARG A 303 3.56 -26.29 19.46
N PRO A 304 2.54 -27.15 19.63
CA PRO A 304 1.79 -27.17 20.87
C PRO A 304 2.75 -27.60 21.98
N ALA A 305 2.87 -26.75 23.02
CA ALA A 305 3.41 -27.20 24.28
C ALA A 305 2.44 -28.26 24.83
N LEU A 306 2.96 -29.47 25.02
CA LEU A 306 2.40 -30.45 25.96
C LEU A 306 2.50 -29.89 27.39
#